data_AF-A0A830HX69-F1
#
_entry.id   AF-A0A830HX69-F1
#
_cell.length_a   1.000
_cell.length_b   1.000
_cell.length_c   1.000
_cell.angle_alpha   90.00
_cell.angle_beta   90.00
_cell.angle_gamma   90.00
#
_symmetry.space_group_name_H-M   'P 1'
#
loop_
_entity.id
_entity.type
_entity.pdbx_description
1 polymer ?
#
loop_
_entity_poly.entity_id
_entity_poly.type
_entity_poly.pdbx_seq_one_letter_code
_entity_poly.pdbx_strand_id
1 'polypeptide(L)'
;MVRKVRALGCVRHSSNSAPRTCTVHAHAHFSPSAATTNMEAGDHATGLAWALLSCVLFGSFGVPIKTPAVVNAKVDPVVFQCYKTLACFSTCWIALLYVPFKFTYWGFVGAAIWVVNGTCAIAAVQKAGLAVAQSLWSGLSIIVAFLWGVYAFGEVPKSTSLAWCAIALMTAGMVAIGYGAANKGGTPCKPHTDGDVDSEGAHVEAENLIRDEDGNVKYASKTSNQQFVTGVALATYVGVANGSFAVPLKYANQSVKGAEYLVSFGIGALLLTALMASAYAALLRFGLGRPLPNPHVAIAAKPALATGILWSAGNACSIFAAERLGLSVGWPLVQCQLLVSVCWGIFYYREVTSTASIGLILGGSLVVLAGVALLAQYGA
;
A
#
# COMPACT_ATOMS: atom_id res chain seq x y z
N MET A 1 52.03 14.04 -19.09
CA MET A 1 52.23 15.36 -19.70
C MET A 1 51.56 16.39 -18.81
N VAL A 2 52.36 17.07 -17.98
CA VAL A 2 51.92 17.90 -16.85
C VAL A 2 51.57 19.31 -17.34
N ARG A 3 50.37 19.82 -17.07
CA ARG A 3 50.03 21.24 -17.23
C ARG A 3 49.97 21.92 -15.86
N LYS A 4 51.01 22.73 -15.62
CA LYS A 4 51.25 23.57 -14.44
C LYS A 4 50.08 24.52 -14.15
N VAL A 5 49.60 24.50 -12.91
CA VAL A 5 48.87 25.62 -12.30
C VAL A 5 49.91 26.63 -11.81
N ARG A 6 49.85 27.86 -12.35
CA ARG A 6 50.70 28.99 -11.93
C ARG A 6 50.11 29.58 -10.65
N ALA A 7 50.80 29.41 -9.53
CA ALA A 7 50.60 30.21 -8.33
C ALA A 7 51.30 31.57 -8.52
N LEU A 8 50.54 32.66 -8.46
CA LEU A 8 51.08 34.01 -8.35
C LEU A 8 51.23 34.33 -6.86
N GLY A 9 52.48 34.34 -6.40
CA GLY A 9 52.83 34.92 -5.11
C GLY A 9 52.92 36.44 -5.22
N CYS A 10 52.50 37.15 -4.18
CA CYS A 10 52.86 38.54 -3.94
C CYS A 10 53.30 38.66 -2.48
N VAL A 11 54.54 39.10 -2.28
CA VAL A 11 55.14 39.39 -0.97
C VAL A 11 55.42 40.90 -0.93
N ARG A 12 54.93 41.62 0.09
CA ARG A 12 55.71 42.57 0.93
C ARG A 12 54.86 43.33 1.97
N HIS A 13 55.40 43.34 3.19
CA HIS A 13 55.43 44.34 4.28
C HIS A 13 54.22 45.20 4.71
N SER A 14 53.87 45.02 6.00
CA SER A 14 53.73 46.02 7.09
C SER A 14 53.01 47.35 6.81
N SER A 15 51.81 47.53 7.37
CA SER A 15 51.49 48.45 8.49
C SER A 15 49.99 48.82 8.53
N ASN A 16 49.46 48.94 9.75
CA ASN A 16 48.20 49.55 10.20
C ASN A 16 47.22 50.13 9.14
N SER A 17 45.98 49.64 9.13
CA SER A 17 44.72 50.40 9.43
C SER A 17 43.47 49.82 8.75
N ALA A 18 42.44 49.53 9.58
CA ALA A 18 41.01 49.31 9.30
C ALA A 18 40.56 48.21 8.31
N PRO A 19 39.66 47.27 8.72
CA PRO A 19 39.03 46.36 7.78
C PRO A 19 37.95 47.07 6.97
N ARG A 20 38.19 47.24 5.66
CA ARG A 20 37.15 47.57 4.69
C ARG A 20 36.30 46.32 4.44
N THR A 21 35.02 46.40 4.76
CA THR A 21 33.99 45.43 4.37
C THR A 21 33.90 45.37 2.85
N CYS A 22 34.49 44.34 2.24
CA CYS A 22 34.16 43.92 0.88
C CYS A 22 32.90 43.04 0.93
N THR A 23 31.74 43.66 0.77
CA THR A 23 30.49 42.97 0.41
C THR A 23 30.63 42.37 -0.98
N VAL A 24 30.97 41.09 -1.05
CA VAL A 24 30.83 40.28 -2.26
C VAL A 24 29.35 39.94 -2.42
N HIS A 25 28.60 40.77 -3.14
CA HIS A 25 27.30 40.36 -3.69
C HIS A 25 27.55 39.38 -4.85
N ALA A 26 27.73 38.10 -4.52
CA ALA A 26 27.63 37.02 -5.50
C ALA A 26 26.19 36.50 -5.52
N HIS A 27 25.27 37.23 -6.15
CA HIS A 27 24.03 36.63 -6.64
C HIS A 27 24.37 35.83 -7.91
N ALA A 28 24.91 34.63 -7.74
CA ALA A 28 24.94 33.66 -8.81
C ALA A 28 23.52 33.10 -8.99
N HIS A 29 22.73 33.74 -9.85
CA HIS A 29 21.55 33.11 -10.45
C HIS A 29 22.06 31.96 -11.33
N PHE A 30 22.15 30.77 -10.75
CA PHE A 30 22.42 29.55 -11.49
C PHE A 30 21.12 29.16 -12.19
N SER A 31 20.90 29.66 -13.40
CA SER A 31 19.83 29.14 -14.26
C SER A 31 20.17 27.69 -14.61
N PRO A 32 19.32 26.70 -14.28
CA PRO A 32 19.58 25.32 -14.67
C PRO A 32 19.65 25.24 -16.20
N SER A 33 20.65 24.51 -16.70
CA SER A 33 20.81 24.24 -18.13
C SER A 33 19.59 23.49 -18.68
N ALA A 34 19.25 23.69 -19.95
CA ALA A 34 18.16 22.94 -20.61
C ALA A 34 18.34 21.42 -20.51
N ALA A 35 19.58 20.94 -20.39
CA ALA A 35 19.88 19.52 -20.16
C ALA A 35 19.48 19.05 -18.76
N THR A 36 19.68 19.87 -17.73
CA THR A 36 19.27 19.55 -16.35
C THR A 36 17.75 19.57 -16.20
N THR A 37 17.05 20.52 -16.83
CA THR A 37 15.58 20.57 -16.80
C THR A 37 14.94 19.41 -17.56
N ASN A 38 15.54 18.99 -18.68
CA ASN A 38 15.04 17.84 -19.45
C ASN A 38 15.28 16.51 -18.71
N MET A 39 16.38 16.40 -17.96
CA MET A 39 16.70 15.21 -17.15
C MET A 39 15.78 15.11 -15.93
N GLU A 40 15.54 16.23 -15.21
CA GLU A 40 14.57 16.30 -14.11
C GLU A 40 13.15 15.95 -14.58
N ALA A 41 12.70 16.47 -15.73
CA ALA A 41 11.40 16.15 -16.30
C ALA A 41 11.26 14.64 -16.64
N GLY A 42 12.33 14.01 -17.15
CA GLY A 42 12.37 12.57 -17.43
C GLY A 42 12.31 11.70 -16.17
N ASP A 43 13.01 12.11 -15.11
CA ASP A 43 13.01 11.40 -13.83
C ASP A 43 11.65 11.50 -13.12
N HIS A 44 10.99 12.66 -13.19
CA HIS A 44 9.62 12.82 -12.68
C HIS A 44 8.61 11.96 -13.46
N ALA A 45 8.66 11.94 -14.79
CA ALA A 45 7.75 11.14 -15.60
C ALA A 45 7.90 9.64 -15.36
N THR A 46 9.14 9.16 -15.24
CA THR A 46 9.41 7.75 -14.90
C THR A 46 8.98 7.41 -13.48
N GLY A 47 9.15 8.33 -12.52
CA GLY A 47 8.64 8.18 -11.15
C GLY A 47 7.13 8.01 -11.10
N LEU A 48 6.38 8.82 -11.85
CA LEU A 48 4.93 8.72 -11.97
C LEU A 48 4.49 7.39 -12.62
N ALA A 49 5.19 6.93 -13.65
CA ALA A 49 4.90 5.65 -14.29
C ALA A 49 5.04 4.47 -13.29
N TRP A 50 6.10 4.46 -12.48
CA TRP A 50 6.30 3.46 -11.42
C TRP A 50 5.23 3.56 -10.32
N ALA A 51 4.83 4.77 -9.93
CA ALA A 51 3.76 4.97 -8.97
C ALA A 51 2.41 4.42 -9.48
N LEU A 52 2.07 4.69 -10.74
CA LEU A 52 0.85 4.18 -11.38
C LEU A 52 0.87 2.64 -11.46
N LEU A 53 1.98 2.04 -11.86
CA LEU A 53 2.13 0.59 -11.89
C LEU A 53 1.99 -0.02 -10.49
N SER A 54 2.60 0.61 -9.48
CA SER A 54 2.43 0.23 -8.08
C SER A 54 0.96 0.30 -7.64
N CYS A 55 0.24 1.36 -8.01
CA CYS A 55 -1.19 1.52 -7.70
C CYS A 55 -2.04 0.39 -8.29
N VAL A 56 -1.75 -0.06 -9.52
CA VAL A 56 -2.48 -1.17 -10.14
C VAL A 56 -2.21 -2.49 -9.42
N LEU A 57 -0.93 -2.77 -9.12
CA LEU A 57 -0.51 -4.00 -8.46
C LEU A 57 -1.03 -4.09 -7.02
N PHE A 58 -0.83 -3.05 -6.20
CA PHE A 58 -1.40 -2.96 -4.86
C PHE A 58 -2.91 -2.64 -4.84
N GLY A 59 -3.48 -2.22 -5.95
CA GLY A 59 -4.93 -2.13 -6.09
C GLY A 59 -5.56 -3.50 -6.26
N SER A 60 -4.80 -4.43 -6.86
CA SER A 60 -5.28 -5.75 -7.26
C SER A 60 -4.86 -6.87 -6.30
N PHE A 61 -3.86 -6.68 -5.42
CA PHE A 61 -3.41 -7.74 -4.49
C PHE A 61 -4.52 -8.25 -3.56
N GLY A 62 -5.53 -7.42 -3.27
CA GLY A 62 -6.67 -7.75 -2.42
C GLY A 62 -7.73 -8.62 -3.11
N VAL A 63 -7.70 -8.74 -4.43
CA VAL A 63 -8.67 -9.53 -5.21
C VAL A 63 -8.55 -11.02 -4.88
N PRO A 64 -7.38 -11.69 -4.96
CA PRO A 64 -7.31 -13.13 -4.66
C PRO A 64 -7.66 -13.47 -3.20
N ILE A 65 -7.49 -12.53 -2.26
CA ILE A 65 -7.88 -12.71 -0.84
C ILE A 65 -9.38 -12.95 -0.71
N LYS A 66 -10.17 -12.31 -1.58
CA LYS A 66 -11.63 -12.29 -1.54
C LYS A 66 -12.29 -13.25 -2.54
N THR A 67 -11.52 -14.16 -3.14
CA THR A 67 -12.08 -15.20 -4.01
C THR A 67 -13.13 -16.02 -3.23
N PRO A 68 -14.31 -16.33 -3.80
CA PRO A 68 -15.38 -17.03 -3.09
C PRO A 68 -14.93 -18.33 -2.43
N ALA A 69 -14.07 -19.10 -3.10
CA ALA A 69 -13.52 -20.34 -2.53
C ALA A 69 -12.74 -20.11 -1.22
N VAL A 70 -11.95 -19.03 -1.12
CA VAL A 70 -11.16 -18.69 0.07
C VAL A 70 -12.07 -18.22 1.21
N VAL A 71 -13.06 -17.39 0.89
CA VAL A 71 -14.00 -16.85 1.87
C VAL A 71 -14.92 -17.94 2.41
N ASN A 72 -15.46 -18.79 1.53
CA ASN A 72 -16.36 -19.89 1.88
C ASN A 72 -15.65 -20.96 2.72
N ALA A 73 -14.39 -21.27 2.39
CA ALA A 73 -13.55 -22.18 3.19
C ALA A 73 -13.08 -21.56 4.52
N LYS A 74 -13.41 -20.28 4.79
CA LYS A 74 -13.00 -19.55 6.01
C LYS A 74 -11.51 -19.71 6.29
N VAL A 75 -10.69 -19.55 5.24
CA VAL A 75 -9.24 -19.74 5.32
C VAL A 75 -8.67 -18.79 6.37
N ASP A 76 -7.94 -19.35 7.33
CA ASP A 76 -7.32 -18.61 8.42
C ASP A 76 -6.31 -17.57 7.87
N PRO A 77 -6.34 -16.30 8.35
CA PRO A 77 -5.44 -15.25 7.88
C PRO A 77 -3.96 -15.58 8.01
N VAL A 78 -3.55 -16.30 9.05
CA VAL A 78 -2.15 -16.71 9.26
C VAL A 78 -1.73 -17.75 8.22
N VAL A 79 -2.62 -18.71 7.92
CA VAL A 79 -2.40 -19.71 6.86
C VAL A 79 -2.25 -19.02 5.50
N PHE A 80 -3.15 -18.09 5.18
CA PHE A 80 -3.07 -17.31 3.93
C PHE A 80 -1.79 -16.49 3.87
N GLN A 81 -1.39 -15.84 4.98
CA GLN A 81 -0.16 -15.08 5.07
C GLN A 81 1.09 -15.96 4.87
N CYS A 82 1.09 -17.23 5.25
CA CYS A 82 2.19 -18.16 4.98
C CYS A 82 2.44 -18.35 3.48
N TYR A 83 1.40 -18.70 2.71
CA TYR A 83 1.52 -18.85 1.26
C TYR A 83 1.87 -17.53 0.56
N LYS A 84 1.26 -16.43 0.99
CA LYS A 84 1.58 -15.09 0.49
C LYS A 84 3.04 -14.73 0.72
N THR A 85 3.59 -15.10 1.89
CA THR A 85 5.00 -14.88 2.21
C THR A 85 5.93 -15.73 1.35
N LEU A 86 5.56 -16.97 1.02
CA LEU A 86 6.35 -17.81 0.12
C LEU A 86 6.51 -17.16 -1.26
N ALA A 87 5.42 -16.66 -1.84
CA ALA A 87 5.49 -15.90 -3.09
C ALA A 87 6.34 -14.63 -2.96
N CYS A 88 6.20 -13.89 -1.85
CA CYS A 88 6.98 -12.69 -1.60
C CYS A 88 8.48 -12.97 -1.48
N PHE A 89 8.84 -14.00 -0.72
CA PHE A 89 10.21 -14.49 -0.62
C PHE A 89 10.75 -14.78 -2.02
N SER A 90 10.13 -15.67 -2.78
CA SER A 90 10.60 -16.06 -4.11
C SER A 90 10.74 -14.89 -5.09
N THR A 91 9.78 -13.95 -5.08
CA THR A 91 9.82 -12.78 -5.98
C THR A 91 10.88 -11.76 -5.60
N CYS A 92 11.22 -11.62 -4.32
CA CYS A 92 12.31 -10.73 -3.88
C CYS A 92 13.68 -11.16 -4.43
N TRP A 93 13.91 -12.45 -4.67
CA TRP A 93 15.17 -12.95 -5.27
C TRP A 93 15.35 -12.52 -6.73
N ILE A 94 14.27 -12.19 -7.44
CA ILE A 94 14.34 -11.67 -8.81
C ILE A 94 15.11 -10.34 -8.86
N ALA A 95 15.15 -9.59 -7.75
CA ALA A 95 15.95 -8.36 -7.65
C ALA A 95 17.44 -8.59 -7.92
N LEU A 96 17.96 -9.80 -7.67
CA LEU A 96 19.37 -10.14 -7.93
C LEU A 96 19.74 -10.14 -9.41
N LEU A 97 18.77 -10.15 -10.32
CA LEU A 97 19.01 -9.96 -11.75
C LEU A 97 19.48 -8.54 -12.09
N TYR A 98 19.19 -7.56 -11.21
CA TYR A 98 19.46 -6.14 -11.44
C TYR A 98 20.45 -5.54 -10.43
N VAL A 99 20.48 -6.04 -9.19
CA VAL A 99 21.33 -5.50 -8.12
C VAL A 99 22.10 -6.59 -7.38
N PRO A 100 23.35 -6.34 -6.95
CA PRO A 100 24.09 -7.28 -6.14
C PRO A 100 23.43 -7.45 -4.77
N PHE A 101 23.55 -8.64 -4.19
CA PHE A 101 23.07 -8.89 -2.85
C PHE A 101 23.85 -8.05 -1.83
N LYS A 102 23.15 -7.22 -1.06
CA LYS A 102 23.66 -6.60 0.17
C LYS A 102 22.73 -6.85 1.33
N PHE A 103 23.31 -7.38 2.40
CA PHE A 103 22.55 -7.66 3.61
C PHE A 103 22.26 -6.37 4.38
N THR A 104 21.02 -6.23 4.85
CA THR A 104 20.62 -5.13 5.75
C THR A 104 19.61 -5.60 6.79
N TYR A 105 19.87 -5.30 8.06
CA TYR A 105 18.96 -5.62 9.16
C TYR A 105 17.62 -4.86 9.05
N TRP A 106 17.61 -3.71 8.38
CA TRP A 106 16.39 -2.94 8.13
C TRP A 106 15.37 -3.73 7.28
N GLY A 107 15.83 -4.64 6.43
CA GLY A 107 14.96 -5.58 5.71
C GLY A 107 14.11 -6.43 6.65
N PHE A 108 14.69 -6.89 7.76
CA PHE A 108 13.98 -7.65 8.78
C PHE A 108 12.98 -6.79 9.55
N VAL A 109 13.32 -5.54 9.84
CA VAL A 109 12.42 -4.60 10.53
C VAL A 109 11.20 -4.31 9.66
N GLY A 110 11.38 -4.01 8.38
CA GLY A 110 10.25 -3.83 7.48
C GLY A 110 9.45 -5.10 7.28
N ALA A 111 10.10 -6.26 7.20
CA ALA A 111 9.41 -7.54 7.14
C ALA A 111 8.56 -7.81 8.40
N ALA A 112 9.03 -7.43 9.59
CA ALA A 112 8.26 -7.55 10.83
C ALA A 112 6.96 -6.74 10.78
N ILE A 113 7.05 -5.48 10.34
CA ILE A 113 5.87 -4.64 10.13
C ILE A 113 4.95 -5.31 9.11
N TRP A 114 5.50 -5.76 7.98
CA TRP A 114 4.72 -6.33 6.89
C TRP A 114 3.99 -7.62 7.22
N VAL A 115 4.61 -8.55 7.96
CA VAL A 115 4.03 -9.85 8.26
C VAL A 115 2.80 -9.70 9.17
N VAL A 116 2.93 -8.91 10.23
CA VAL A 116 1.82 -8.62 11.15
C VAL A 116 0.74 -7.82 10.43
N ASN A 117 1.14 -6.75 9.74
CA ASN A 117 0.23 -5.91 8.97
C ASN A 117 -0.53 -6.71 7.89
N GLY A 118 0.16 -7.59 7.18
CA GLY A 118 -0.39 -8.43 6.13
C GLY A 118 -1.46 -9.39 6.64
N THR A 119 -1.25 -9.99 7.82
CA THR A 119 -2.23 -10.87 8.47
C THR A 119 -3.48 -10.10 8.88
N CYS A 120 -3.30 -8.91 9.50
CA CYS A 120 -4.39 -8.02 9.85
C CYS A 120 -5.17 -7.54 8.61
N ALA A 121 -4.48 -7.23 7.51
CA ALA A 121 -5.10 -6.80 6.26
C ALA A 121 -5.96 -7.92 5.64
N ILE A 122 -5.47 -9.17 5.62
CA ILE A 122 -6.25 -10.33 5.16
C ILE A 122 -7.52 -10.46 6.01
N ALA A 123 -7.37 -10.43 7.34
CA ALA A 123 -8.50 -10.51 8.26
C ALA A 123 -9.48 -9.33 8.12
N ALA A 124 -8.99 -8.12 7.86
CA ALA A 124 -9.82 -6.93 7.63
C ALA A 124 -10.65 -7.07 6.35
N VAL A 125 -10.04 -7.50 5.24
CA VAL A 125 -10.73 -7.72 3.96
C VAL A 125 -11.79 -8.81 4.07
N GLN A 126 -11.47 -9.92 4.74
CA GLN A 126 -12.41 -11.03 4.96
C GLN A 126 -13.63 -10.61 5.81
N LYS A 127 -13.49 -9.61 6.70
CA LYS A 127 -14.53 -9.21 7.66
C LYS A 127 -15.31 -7.96 7.27
N ALA A 128 -14.64 -6.93 6.75
CA ALA A 128 -15.24 -5.64 6.38
C ALA A 128 -15.46 -5.48 4.87
N GLY A 129 -14.87 -6.35 4.05
CA GLY A 129 -14.88 -6.21 2.59
C GLY A 129 -13.67 -5.44 2.06
N LEU A 130 -13.42 -5.57 0.75
CA LEU A 130 -12.20 -5.05 0.13
C LEU A 130 -12.24 -3.52 0.03
N ALA A 131 -13.37 -2.97 -0.43
CA ALA A 131 -13.50 -1.53 -0.65
C ALA A 131 -13.51 -0.73 0.66
N VAL A 132 -14.24 -1.19 1.68
CA VAL A 132 -14.30 -0.53 3.00
C VAL A 132 -12.94 -0.59 3.70
N ALA A 133 -12.31 -1.76 3.76
CA ALA A 133 -11.04 -1.89 4.46
C ALA A 133 -9.94 -1.08 3.74
N GLN A 134 -9.86 -1.15 2.40
CA GLN A 134 -8.86 -0.40 1.62
C GLN A 134 -8.99 1.12 1.74
N SER A 135 -10.22 1.65 1.76
CA SER A 135 -10.43 3.10 1.94
C SER A 135 -9.97 3.59 3.31
N LEU A 136 -10.31 2.85 4.36
CA LEU A 136 -9.89 3.14 5.74
C LEU A 136 -8.37 3.14 5.90
N TRP A 137 -7.70 2.05 5.49
CA TRP A 137 -6.26 1.96 5.72
C TRP A 137 -5.48 2.89 4.80
N SER A 138 -5.94 3.15 3.57
CA SER A 138 -5.25 4.06 2.67
C SER A 138 -5.29 5.51 3.14
N GLY A 139 -6.43 5.98 3.67
CA GLY A 139 -6.54 7.33 4.21
C GLY A 139 -5.61 7.55 5.41
N LEU A 140 -5.60 6.60 6.35
CA LEU A 140 -4.72 6.64 7.51
C LEU A 140 -3.23 6.52 7.13
N SER A 141 -2.90 5.68 6.15
CA SER A 141 -1.53 5.51 5.68
C SER A 141 -0.94 6.81 5.13
N ILE A 142 -1.72 7.62 4.40
CA ILE A 142 -1.27 8.91 3.86
C ILE A 142 -0.86 9.84 5.00
N ILE A 143 -1.72 9.98 6.01
CA ILE A 143 -1.47 10.87 7.14
C ILE A 143 -0.20 10.43 7.88
N VAL A 144 -0.11 9.14 8.22
CA VAL A 144 1.03 8.61 8.98
C VAL A 144 2.34 8.70 8.18
N ALA A 145 2.31 8.39 6.89
CA ALA A 145 3.50 8.50 6.05
C ALA A 145 3.97 9.95 5.89
N PHE A 146 3.03 10.91 5.76
CA PHE A 146 3.39 12.32 5.69
C PHE A 146 3.99 12.82 7.00
N LEU A 147 3.47 12.38 8.15
CA LEU A 147 4.06 12.70 9.46
C LEU A 147 5.51 12.19 9.55
N TRP A 148 5.78 10.97 9.09
CA TRP A 148 7.14 10.45 8.98
C TRP A 148 8.01 11.29 8.03
N GLY A 149 7.50 11.62 6.84
CA GLY A 149 8.22 12.44 5.85
C GLY A 149 8.64 13.80 6.38
N VAL A 150 7.69 14.58 6.89
CA VAL A 150 7.94 15.96 7.33
C VAL A 150 8.71 16.00 8.64
N TYR A 151 8.26 15.27 9.67
CA TYR A 151 8.79 15.45 11.03
C TYR A 151 10.00 14.58 11.34
N ALA A 152 10.05 13.34 10.84
CA ALA A 152 11.16 12.44 11.13
C ALA A 152 12.27 12.50 10.07
N PHE A 153 11.92 12.72 8.80
CA PHE A 153 12.89 12.77 7.71
C PHE A 153 13.23 14.18 7.21
N GLY A 154 12.52 15.20 7.69
CA GLY A 154 12.79 16.59 7.33
C GLY A 154 12.49 16.91 5.86
N GLU A 155 11.64 16.12 5.19
CA GLU A 155 11.19 16.36 3.83
C GLU A 155 10.13 17.48 3.85
N VAL A 156 10.58 18.74 3.94
CA VAL A 156 9.67 19.89 4.01
C VAL A 156 9.09 20.19 2.62
N PRO A 157 7.75 20.14 2.44
CA PRO A 157 7.12 20.50 1.17
C PRO A 157 7.35 21.98 0.82
N LYS A 158 7.32 22.32 -0.47
CA LYS A 158 7.42 23.72 -0.95
C LYS A 158 6.44 24.67 -0.27
N SER A 159 5.23 24.17 0.02
CA SER A 159 4.22 24.89 0.81
C SER A 159 3.55 23.95 1.80
N THR A 160 3.86 24.13 3.08
CA THR A 160 3.32 23.30 4.17
C THR A 160 1.79 23.39 4.24
N SER A 161 1.21 24.57 4.05
CA SER A 161 -0.25 24.76 4.11
C SER A 161 -0.98 24.05 2.96
N LEU A 162 -0.41 24.11 1.75
CA LEU A 162 -0.99 23.42 0.59
C LEU A 162 -0.82 21.90 0.68
N ALA A 163 0.29 21.41 1.25
CA ALA A 163 0.49 20.00 1.50
C ALA A 163 -0.54 19.44 2.50
N TRP A 164 -0.80 20.14 3.60
CA TRP A 164 -1.85 19.76 4.55
C TRP A 164 -3.25 19.81 3.93
N CYS A 165 -3.53 20.82 3.10
CA CYS A 165 -4.77 20.90 2.33
C CYS A 165 -4.93 19.69 1.39
N ALA A 166 -3.86 19.32 0.68
CA ALA A 166 -3.85 18.17 -0.22
C ALA A 166 -4.15 16.86 0.53
N ILE A 167 -3.52 16.64 1.68
CA ILE A 167 -3.74 15.45 2.53
C ILE A 167 -5.17 15.43 3.09
N ALA A 168 -5.70 16.58 3.50
CA ALA A 168 -7.07 16.69 3.97
C ALA A 168 -8.07 16.34 2.86
N LEU A 169 -7.86 16.84 1.64
CA LEU A 169 -8.66 16.50 0.47
C LEU A 169 -8.58 15.00 0.16
N MET A 170 -7.37 14.44 0.06
CA MET A 170 -7.19 13.01 -0.18
C MET A 170 -7.91 12.18 0.88
N THR A 171 -7.70 12.47 2.16
CA THR A 171 -8.34 11.73 3.26
C THR A 171 -9.86 11.86 3.20
N ALA A 172 -10.40 13.07 2.97
CA ALA A 172 -11.84 13.29 2.85
C ALA A 172 -12.44 12.49 1.68
N GLY A 173 -11.77 12.47 0.54
CA GLY A 173 -12.18 11.66 -0.62
C GLY A 173 -12.16 10.15 -0.31
N MET A 174 -11.15 9.66 0.41
CA MET A 174 -11.08 8.26 0.84
C MET A 174 -12.18 7.91 1.85
N VAL A 175 -12.50 8.80 2.78
CA VAL A 175 -13.63 8.64 3.71
C VAL A 175 -14.96 8.59 2.96
N ALA A 176 -15.17 9.48 1.97
CA ALA A 176 -16.38 9.47 1.15
C ALA A 176 -16.53 8.16 0.36
N ILE A 177 -15.44 7.65 -0.23
CA ILE A 177 -15.39 6.34 -0.89
C ILE A 177 -15.73 5.23 0.10
N GLY A 178 -15.12 5.23 1.28
CA GLY A 178 -15.35 4.21 2.31
C GLY A 178 -16.77 4.22 2.83
N TYR A 179 -17.36 5.41 3.01
CA TYR A 179 -18.76 5.57 3.40
C TYR A 179 -19.71 5.06 2.30
N GLY A 180 -19.46 5.41 1.03
CA GLY A 180 -20.21 4.85 -0.10
C GLY A 180 -20.10 3.33 -0.18
N ALA A 181 -18.91 2.78 0.04
CA ALA A 181 -18.68 1.34 0.03
C ALA A 181 -19.31 0.59 1.22
N ALA A 182 -19.38 1.22 2.40
CA ALA A 182 -20.01 0.66 3.59
C ALA A 182 -21.54 0.72 3.52
N ASN A 183 -22.08 1.74 2.86
CA ASN A 183 -23.51 1.93 2.72
C ASN A 183 -24.06 1.02 1.60
N LYS A 184 -24.32 -0.25 1.96
CA LYS A 184 -25.01 -1.25 1.13
C LYS A 184 -26.51 -0.93 1.00
N GLY A 185 -26.85 0.29 0.62
CA GLY A 185 -28.21 0.62 0.23
C GLY A 185 -28.55 -0.14 -1.05
N GLY A 186 -29.62 -0.91 -1.06
CA GLY A 186 -30.11 -1.61 -2.24
C GLY A 186 -30.55 -3.03 -1.93
N THR A 187 -31.86 -3.26 -2.03
CA THR A 187 -32.48 -4.58 -2.09
C THR A 187 -31.69 -5.46 -3.08
N PRO A 188 -31.37 -6.73 -2.75
CA PRO A 188 -30.71 -7.61 -3.70
C PRO A 188 -31.53 -7.68 -4.99
N CYS A 189 -30.94 -7.32 -6.13
CA CYS A 189 -31.55 -7.60 -7.42
C CYS A 189 -31.71 -9.11 -7.53
N LYS A 190 -32.94 -9.56 -7.79
CA LYS A 190 -33.22 -10.95 -8.16
C LYS A 190 -32.33 -11.32 -9.36
N PRO A 191 -31.70 -12.50 -9.39
CA PRO A 191 -31.10 -12.99 -10.61
C PRO A 191 -32.20 -13.07 -11.68
N HIS A 192 -31.98 -12.45 -12.84
CA HIS A 192 -32.74 -12.75 -14.03
C HIS A 192 -32.40 -14.20 -14.42
N THR A 193 -33.32 -15.13 -14.16
CA THR A 193 -33.31 -16.44 -14.80
C THR A 193 -33.90 -16.28 -16.18
N ASP A 194 -33.04 -16.05 -17.17
CA ASP A 194 -33.33 -16.30 -18.57
C ASP A 194 -32.30 -17.32 -19.07
N GLY A 195 -32.76 -18.51 -19.42
CA GLY A 195 -32.02 -19.46 -20.26
C GLY A 195 -31.54 -20.73 -19.57
N ASP A 196 -32.03 -21.86 -20.07
CA ASP A 196 -31.71 -23.24 -19.71
C ASP A 196 -30.22 -23.58 -19.85
N VAL A 197 -29.54 -23.97 -18.75
CA VAL A 197 -28.26 -24.70 -18.80
C VAL A 197 -28.13 -25.65 -17.59
N ASP A 198 -28.26 -26.95 -17.90
CA ASP A 198 -27.72 -28.18 -17.31
C ASP A 198 -27.56 -28.38 -15.78
N SER A 199 -28.18 -29.47 -15.33
CA SER A 199 -28.54 -29.85 -13.95
C SER A 199 -27.43 -30.42 -13.04
N GLU A 200 -26.17 -29.98 -13.13
CA GLU A 200 -25.10 -30.50 -12.23
C GLU A 200 -24.58 -29.49 -11.19
N GLY A 201 -24.99 -28.21 -11.24
CA GLY A 201 -24.59 -27.17 -10.28
C GLY A 201 -25.56 -26.91 -9.11
N ALA A 202 -26.78 -27.44 -9.17
CA ALA A 202 -27.90 -27.03 -8.33
C ALA A 202 -27.83 -27.49 -6.85
N HIS A 203 -26.90 -28.38 -6.49
CA HIS A 203 -26.83 -28.94 -5.13
C HIS A 203 -26.04 -28.08 -4.12
N VAL A 204 -25.30 -27.06 -4.55
CA VAL A 204 -24.42 -26.27 -3.66
C VAL A 204 -25.05 -24.93 -3.22
N GLU A 205 -26.06 -24.42 -3.92
CA GLU A 205 -26.68 -23.11 -3.62
C GLU A 205 -27.82 -23.15 -2.58
N ALA A 206 -28.28 -24.34 -2.18
CA ALA A 206 -29.39 -24.48 -1.24
C ALA A 206 -29.00 -24.24 0.24
N GLU A 207 -27.71 -24.20 0.58
CA GLU A 207 -27.27 -24.27 1.98
C GLU A 207 -27.34 -22.94 2.77
N ASN A 208 -27.71 -21.82 2.13
CA ASN A 208 -27.76 -20.48 2.78
C ASN A 208 -29.12 -19.79 2.73
N LEU A 209 -30.20 -20.56 2.49
CA LEU A 209 -31.57 -20.05 2.47
C LEU A 209 -32.21 -20.24 3.85
N ILE A 210 -32.50 -19.14 4.55
CA ILE A 210 -33.29 -19.17 5.79
C ILE A 210 -34.72 -18.78 5.42
N ARG A 211 -35.69 -19.62 5.77
CA ARG A 211 -37.12 -19.26 5.72
C ARG A 211 -37.47 -18.48 6.99
N ASP A 212 -38.10 -17.32 6.83
CA ASP A 212 -38.72 -16.64 7.97
C ASP A 212 -40.04 -17.30 8.39
N GLU A 213 -40.59 -16.88 9.54
CA GLU A 213 -41.86 -17.39 10.09
C GLU A 213 -43.06 -17.22 9.12
N ASP A 214 -42.92 -16.32 8.14
CA ASP A 214 -43.90 -16.04 7.08
C ASP A 214 -43.66 -16.85 5.79
N GLY A 215 -42.67 -17.76 5.78
CA GLY A 215 -42.39 -18.64 4.64
C GLY A 215 -41.61 -18.02 3.48
N ASN A 216 -41.10 -16.79 3.63
CA ASN A 216 -40.29 -16.13 2.61
C ASN A 216 -38.82 -16.59 2.68
N VAL A 217 -38.25 -16.85 1.50
CA VAL A 217 -36.86 -17.25 1.35
C VAL A 217 -35.95 -16.02 1.42
N LYS A 218 -35.13 -15.90 2.46
CA LYS A 218 -34.11 -14.86 2.61
C LYS A 218 -32.71 -15.44 2.42
N TYR A 219 -31.88 -14.75 1.63
CA TYR A 219 -30.45 -15.02 1.54
C TYR A 219 -29.77 -14.64 2.85
N ALA A 220 -29.18 -15.60 3.55
CA ALA A 220 -28.42 -15.35 4.76
C ALA A 220 -27.01 -14.85 4.43
N SER A 221 -26.83 -13.53 4.42
CA SER A 221 -25.49 -12.92 4.47
C SER A 221 -25.53 -11.61 5.26
N LYS A 222 -26.00 -11.66 6.52
CA LYS A 222 -25.67 -10.61 7.49
C LYS A 222 -24.32 -10.96 8.11
N THR A 223 -23.23 -10.37 7.59
CA THR A 223 -21.99 -10.27 8.36
C THR A 223 -22.36 -9.68 9.72
N SER A 224 -22.06 -10.40 10.81
CA SER A 224 -22.40 -9.92 12.15
C SER A 224 -21.78 -8.54 12.36
N ASN A 225 -22.53 -7.60 12.95
CA ASN A 225 -22.05 -6.25 13.24
C ASN A 225 -20.68 -6.29 13.97
N GLN A 226 -20.49 -7.28 14.86
CA GLN A 226 -19.23 -7.50 15.55
C GLN A 226 -18.07 -7.87 14.61
N GLN A 227 -18.30 -8.68 13.59
CA GLN A 227 -17.29 -9.04 12.59
C GLN A 227 -16.90 -7.81 11.76
N PHE A 228 -17.89 -7.00 11.35
CA PHE A 228 -17.63 -5.76 10.62
C PHE A 228 -16.80 -4.77 11.44
N VAL A 229 -17.18 -4.52 12.70
CA VAL A 229 -16.43 -3.64 13.62
C VAL A 229 -15.00 -4.15 13.83
N THR A 230 -14.82 -5.47 13.99
CA THR A 230 -13.48 -6.08 14.09
C THR A 230 -12.67 -5.83 12.82
N GLY A 231 -13.29 -5.96 11.64
CA GLY A 231 -12.64 -5.69 10.36
C GLY A 231 -12.21 -4.22 10.21
N VAL A 232 -13.05 -3.29 10.65
CA VAL A 232 -12.73 -1.84 10.68
C VAL A 232 -11.55 -1.56 11.62
N ALA A 233 -11.56 -2.12 12.83
CA ALA A 233 -10.46 -1.95 13.79
C ALA A 233 -9.12 -2.48 13.25
N LEU A 234 -9.15 -3.64 12.58
CA LEU A 234 -7.99 -4.20 11.91
C LEU A 234 -7.53 -3.32 10.73
N ALA A 235 -8.44 -2.78 9.94
CA ALA A 235 -8.10 -1.84 8.87
C ALA A 235 -7.47 -0.55 9.40
N THR A 236 -7.93 -0.04 10.55
CA THR A 236 -7.32 1.11 11.22
C THR A 236 -5.86 0.81 11.63
N TYR A 237 -5.62 -0.33 12.27
CA TYR A 237 -4.25 -0.78 12.56
C TYR A 237 -3.41 -0.89 11.29
N VAL A 238 -3.98 -1.49 10.24
CA VAL A 238 -3.29 -1.65 8.96
C VAL A 238 -2.88 -0.29 8.38
N GLY A 239 -3.73 0.73 8.49
CA GLY A 239 -3.42 2.07 8.00
C GLY A 239 -2.22 2.70 8.70
N VAL A 240 -2.15 2.56 10.03
CA VAL A 240 -1.03 3.10 10.81
C VAL A 240 0.26 2.35 10.54
N ALA A 241 0.21 1.02 10.54
CA ALA A 241 1.36 0.17 10.27
C ALA A 241 1.87 0.36 8.83
N ASN A 242 0.96 0.43 7.86
CA ASN A 242 1.29 0.61 6.45
C ASN A 242 1.85 2.02 6.16
N GLY A 243 1.34 3.07 6.81
CA GLY A 243 1.96 4.40 6.72
C GLY A 243 3.38 4.46 7.27
N SER A 244 3.71 3.59 8.23
CA SER A 244 5.06 3.46 8.81
C SER A 244 5.96 2.48 8.04
N PHE A 245 5.43 1.79 7.03
CA PHE A 245 6.13 0.72 6.33
C PHE A 245 7.36 1.19 5.53
N ALA A 246 7.36 2.45 5.08
CA ALA A 246 8.48 3.02 4.34
C ALA A 246 9.67 3.42 5.24
N VAL A 247 9.49 3.47 6.57
CA VAL A 247 10.51 3.95 7.52
C VAL A 247 11.78 3.09 7.49
N PRO A 248 11.71 1.74 7.56
CA PRO A 248 12.92 0.91 7.52
C PRO A 248 13.68 1.06 6.20
N LEU A 249 12.98 1.22 5.07
CA LEU A 249 13.61 1.44 3.77
C LEU A 249 14.40 2.76 3.75
N LYS A 250 13.85 3.84 4.32
CA LYS A 250 14.55 5.14 4.38
C LYS A 250 15.85 5.05 5.16
N TYR A 251 15.85 4.34 6.29
CA TYR A 251 17.08 4.10 7.06
C TYR A 251 18.03 3.13 6.34
N ALA A 252 17.51 2.10 5.66
CA ALA A 252 18.31 1.20 4.85
C ALA A 252 19.07 1.95 3.74
N ASN A 253 18.42 2.94 3.12
CA ASN A 253 18.96 3.72 2.02
C ASN A 253 20.23 4.54 2.37
N GLN A 254 20.60 4.62 3.65
CA GLN A 254 21.89 5.15 4.08
C GLN A 254 23.07 4.21 3.76
N SER A 255 22.80 2.91 3.57
CA SER A 255 23.80 1.84 3.44
C SER A 255 23.62 0.95 2.20
N VAL A 256 22.40 0.85 1.68
CA VAL A 256 22.04 0.02 0.52
C VAL A 256 21.17 0.83 -0.45
N LYS A 257 21.13 0.47 -1.73
CA LYS A 257 20.18 1.05 -2.70
C LYS A 257 18.82 0.34 -2.61
N GLY A 258 17.71 1.00 -2.91
CA GLY A 258 16.36 0.52 -2.55
C GLY A 258 16.04 -0.92 -3.00
N ALA A 259 16.47 -1.35 -4.18
CA ALA A 259 16.26 -2.73 -4.62
C ALA A 259 17.13 -3.77 -3.87
N GLU A 260 18.30 -3.37 -3.36
CA GLU A 260 19.20 -4.25 -2.57
C GLU A 260 18.53 -4.66 -1.23
N TYR A 261 17.62 -3.83 -0.72
CA TYR A 261 16.82 -4.10 0.48
C TYR A 261 15.85 -5.28 0.30
N LEU A 262 15.36 -5.55 -0.92
CA LEU A 262 14.30 -6.53 -1.18
C LEU A 262 14.68 -7.95 -0.77
N VAL A 263 15.92 -8.38 -1.02
CA VAL A 263 16.34 -9.75 -0.68
C VAL A 263 16.41 -9.95 0.83
N SER A 264 16.95 -8.97 1.56
CA SER A 264 16.99 -8.99 3.03
C SER A 264 15.57 -8.96 3.62
N PHE A 265 14.67 -8.18 3.02
CA PHE A 265 13.25 -8.16 3.35
C PHE A 265 12.58 -9.51 3.12
N GLY A 266 12.81 -10.16 1.98
CA GLY A 266 12.26 -11.47 1.66
C GLY A 266 12.67 -12.55 2.68
N ILE A 267 13.98 -12.61 3.02
CA ILE A 267 14.50 -13.54 4.05
C ILE A 267 13.83 -13.26 5.40
N GLY A 268 13.78 -12.00 5.80
CA GLY A 268 13.10 -11.57 7.04
C GLY A 268 11.62 -11.96 7.04
N ALA A 269 10.92 -11.78 5.94
CA ALA A 269 9.51 -12.11 5.82
C ALA A 269 9.26 -13.60 6.01
N LEU A 270 10.07 -14.47 5.39
CA LEU A 270 9.96 -15.91 5.55
C LEU A 270 10.18 -16.35 7.01
N LEU A 271 11.26 -15.86 7.64
CA LEU A 271 11.61 -16.22 9.02
C LEU A 271 10.57 -15.70 10.03
N LEU A 272 10.14 -14.46 9.88
CA LEU A 272 9.17 -13.84 10.79
C LEU A 272 7.77 -14.42 10.61
N THR A 273 7.37 -14.78 9.38
CA THR A 273 6.12 -15.52 9.16
C THR A 273 6.19 -16.92 9.76
N ALA A 274 7.31 -17.63 9.63
CA ALA A 274 7.49 -18.94 10.26
C ALA A 274 7.41 -18.83 11.80
N LEU A 275 8.03 -17.80 12.38
CA LEU A 275 7.96 -17.52 13.82
C LEU A 275 6.52 -17.20 14.26
N MET A 276 5.83 -16.31 13.54
CA MET A 276 4.44 -15.95 13.81
C MET A 276 3.51 -17.16 13.71
N ALA A 277 3.65 -17.97 12.66
CA ALA A 277 2.84 -19.18 12.45
C ALA A 277 3.10 -20.21 13.55
N SER A 278 4.36 -20.39 13.96
CA SER A 278 4.74 -21.30 15.04
C SER A 278 4.20 -20.83 16.40
N ALA A 279 4.32 -19.53 16.70
CA ALA A 279 3.76 -18.94 17.92
C ALA A 279 2.24 -19.03 17.96
N TYR A 280 1.57 -18.78 16.83
CA TYR A 280 0.12 -18.95 16.69
C TYR A 280 -0.31 -20.40 16.89
N ALA A 281 0.39 -21.35 16.26
CA ALA A 281 0.13 -22.79 16.43
C ALA A 281 0.33 -23.24 17.88
N ALA A 282 1.39 -22.76 18.54
CA ALA A 282 1.67 -23.05 19.94
C ALA A 282 0.58 -22.46 20.86
N LEU A 283 0.16 -21.22 20.63
CA LEU A 283 -0.94 -20.59 21.37
C LEU A 283 -2.25 -21.38 21.22
N LEU A 284 -2.58 -21.82 20.00
CA LEU A 284 -3.79 -22.61 19.77
C LEU A 284 -3.73 -23.97 20.46
N ARG A 285 -2.63 -24.72 20.29
CA ARG A 285 -2.49 -26.07 20.85
C ARG A 285 -2.32 -26.07 22.37
N PHE A 286 -1.38 -25.28 22.89
CA PHE A 286 -0.96 -25.33 24.29
C PHE A 286 -1.65 -24.26 25.14
N GLY A 287 -1.98 -23.10 24.58
CA GLY A 287 -2.61 -22.01 25.33
C GLY A 287 -4.13 -22.09 25.39
N LEU A 288 -4.78 -22.44 24.27
CA LEU A 288 -6.24 -22.38 24.12
C LEU A 288 -6.91 -23.75 23.92
N GLY A 289 -6.14 -24.84 23.77
CA GLY A 289 -6.67 -26.18 23.53
C GLY A 289 -7.49 -26.31 22.24
N ARG A 290 -7.24 -25.47 21.24
CA ARG A 290 -7.97 -25.43 19.96
C ARG A 290 -7.22 -26.23 18.88
N PRO A 291 -7.94 -26.86 17.93
CA PRO A 291 -7.30 -27.53 16.80
C PRO A 291 -6.56 -26.51 15.92
N LEU A 292 -5.50 -26.96 15.25
CA LEU A 292 -4.81 -26.12 14.27
C LEU A 292 -5.72 -25.81 13.08
N PRO A 293 -5.60 -24.62 12.48
CA PRO A 293 -6.34 -24.30 11.27
C PRO A 293 -5.96 -25.26 10.14
N ASN A 294 -6.95 -25.64 9.34
CA ASN A 294 -6.70 -26.46 8.16
C ASN A 294 -5.87 -25.63 7.15
N PRO A 295 -4.77 -26.18 6.60
CA PRO A 295 -3.91 -25.47 5.66
C PRO A 295 -4.59 -25.13 4.33
N HIS A 296 -5.72 -25.76 3.98
CA HIS A 296 -6.53 -25.48 2.78
C HIS A 296 -5.70 -25.35 1.49
N VAL A 297 -4.64 -26.16 1.31
CA VAL A 297 -3.62 -25.97 0.26
C VAL A 297 -4.25 -25.74 -1.13
N ALA A 298 -5.16 -26.61 -1.55
CA ALA A 298 -5.78 -26.55 -2.88
C ALA A 298 -6.60 -25.27 -3.13
N ILE A 299 -7.17 -24.69 -2.07
CA ILE A 299 -8.08 -23.53 -2.14
C ILE A 299 -7.30 -22.23 -1.90
N ALA A 300 -6.39 -22.23 -0.92
CA ALA A 300 -5.70 -21.05 -0.43
C ALA A 300 -4.37 -20.76 -1.14
N ALA A 301 -3.65 -21.78 -1.64
CA ALA A 301 -2.31 -21.58 -2.14
C ALA A 301 -2.28 -20.70 -3.40
N LYS A 302 -3.08 -21.02 -4.43
CA LYS A 302 -3.07 -20.23 -5.68
C LYS A 302 -3.45 -18.76 -5.45
N PRO A 303 -4.56 -18.46 -4.73
CA PRO A 303 -4.91 -17.06 -4.48
C PRO A 303 -3.88 -16.35 -3.61
N ALA A 304 -3.36 -17.00 -2.57
CA ALA A 304 -2.37 -16.38 -1.69
C ALA A 304 -1.03 -16.13 -2.38
N LEU A 305 -0.57 -17.05 -3.23
CA LEU A 305 0.63 -16.86 -4.06
C LEU A 305 0.44 -15.69 -5.02
N ALA A 306 -0.72 -15.59 -5.69
CA ALA A 306 -1.04 -14.47 -6.57
C ALA A 306 -1.04 -13.14 -5.81
N THR A 307 -1.65 -13.09 -4.61
CA THR A 307 -1.59 -11.92 -3.72
C THR A 307 -0.15 -11.56 -3.37
N GLY A 308 0.70 -12.55 -3.05
CA GLY A 308 2.10 -12.33 -2.71
C GLY A 308 2.92 -11.78 -3.87
N ILE A 309 2.71 -12.29 -5.09
CA ILE A 309 3.36 -11.80 -6.31
C ILE A 309 2.93 -10.36 -6.61
N LEU A 310 1.62 -10.09 -6.62
CA LEU A 310 1.08 -8.75 -6.88
C LEU A 310 1.60 -7.74 -5.86
N TRP A 311 1.59 -8.09 -4.57
CA TRP A 311 2.10 -7.22 -3.53
C TRP A 311 3.62 -6.98 -3.69
N SER A 312 4.41 -8.02 -3.97
CA SER A 312 5.88 -7.85 -4.04
C SER A 312 6.32 -7.08 -5.28
N ALA A 313 5.65 -7.30 -6.41
CA ALA A 313 5.86 -6.50 -7.61
C ALA A 313 5.45 -5.04 -7.39
N GLY A 314 4.30 -4.80 -6.74
CA GLY A 314 3.87 -3.46 -6.34
C GLY A 314 4.88 -2.80 -5.42
N ASN A 315 5.40 -3.52 -4.43
CA ASN A 315 6.41 -3.03 -3.51
C ASN A 315 7.68 -2.61 -4.23
N ALA A 316 8.21 -3.43 -5.15
CA ALA A 316 9.36 -3.06 -5.96
C ALA A 316 9.10 -1.79 -6.79
N CYS A 317 7.93 -1.67 -7.43
CA CYS A 317 7.53 -0.46 -8.17
C CYS A 317 7.44 0.76 -7.25
N SER A 318 6.91 0.60 -6.04
CA SER A 318 6.79 1.68 -5.05
C SER A 318 8.15 2.20 -4.59
N ILE A 319 9.16 1.32 -4.48
CA ILE A 319 10.54 1.71 -4.16
C ILE A 319 11.10 2.57 -5.29
N PHE A 320 10.97 2.14 -6.55
CA PHE A 320 11.42 2.91 -7.70
C PHE A 320 10.70 4.24 -7.88
N ALA A 321 9.43 4.32 -7.48
CA ALA A 321 8.67 5.57 -7.43
C ALA A 321 9.18 6.49 -6.32
N ALA A 322 9.37 5.96 -5.11
CA ALA A 322 9.86 6.71 -3.95
C ALA A 322 11.29 7.24 -4.15
N GLU A 323 12.17 6.49 -4.81
CA GLU A 323 13.52 6.94 -5.15
C GLU A 323 13.53 8.16 -6.09
N ARG A 324 12.51 8.30 -6.95
CA ARG A 324 12.41 9.39 -7.94
C ARG A 324 11.55 10.57 -7.47
N LEU A 325 10.49 10.29 -6.71
CA LEU A 325 9.50 11.30 -6.28
C LEU A 325 9.65 11.72 -4.82
N GLY A 326 10.49 11.04 -4.04
CA GLY A 326 10.57 11.20 -2.58
C GLY A 326 9.43 10.49 -1.84
N LEU A 327 9.56 10.33 -0.52
CA LEU A 327 8.55 9.64 0.28
C LEU A 327 7.30 10.50 0.51
N SER A 328 7.49 11.80 0.67
CA SER A 328 6.40 12.75 0.93
C SER A 328 5.43 12.91 -0.24
N VAL A 329 5.85 12.60 -1.48
CA VAL A 329 4.97 12.65 -2.67
C VAL A 329 4.74 11.25 -3.25
N GLY A 330 5.79 10.43 -3.38
CA GLY A 330 5.68 9.09 -3.96
C GLY A 330 4.77 8.15 -3.16
N TRP A 331 4.85 8.17 -1.82
CA TRP A 331 4.02 7.27 -1.02
C TRP A 331 2.53 7.64 -1.05
N PRO A 332 2.13 8.91 -0.86
CA PRO A 332 0.73 9.31 -1.04
C PRO A 332 0.17 8.98 -2.44
N LEU A 333 0.99 9.09 -3.49
CA LEU A 333 0.59 8.68 -4.85
C LEU A 333 0.30 7.18 -4.93
N VAL A 334 1.14 6.33 -4.32
CA VAL A 334 0.92 4.88 -4.28
C VAL A 334 -0.38 4.51 -3.57
N GLN A 335 -0.81 5.31 -2.58
CA GLN A 335 -2.07 5.08 -1.87
C GLN A 335 -3.33 5.28 -2.75
N CYS A 336 -3.18 5.84 -3.96
CA CYS A 336 -4.24 5.85 -4.98
C CYS A 336 -4.58 4.44 -5.51
N GLN A 337 -3.85 3.40 -5.09
CA GLN A 337 -4.24 1.99 -5.25
C GLN A 337 -5.68 1.71 -4.81
N LEU A 338 -6.21 2.50 -3.87
CA LEU A 338 -7.61 2.50 -3.45
C LEU A 338 -8.56 2.53 -4.64
N LEU A 339 -8.32 3.41 -5.61
CA LEU A 339 -9.21 3.61 -6.74
C LEU A 339 -9.35 2.31 -7.54
N VAL A 340 -8.24 1.61 -7.76
CA VAL A 340 -8.22 0.30 -8.43
C VAL A 340 -8.95 -0.75 -7.60
N SER A 341 -8.71 -0.83 -6.29
CA SER A 341 -9.42 -1.79 -5.42
C SER A 341 -10.92 -1.55 -5.37
N VAL A 342 -11.37 -0.29 -5.41
CA VAL A 342 -12.79 0.06 -5.42
C VAL A 342 -13.41 -0.28 -6.76
N CYS A 343 -12.70 -0.11 -7.88
CA CYS A 343 -13.13 -0.62 -9.18
C CYS A 343 -13.36 -2.15 -9.14
N TRP A 344 -12.44 -2.92 -8.55
CA TRP A 344 -12.67 -4.36 -8.33
C TRP A 344 -13.88 -4.62 -7.42
N GLY A 345 -14.06 -3.82 -6.37
CA GLY A 345 -15.24 -3.86 -5.51
C GLY A 345 -16.56 -3.65 -6.25
N ILE A 346 -16.63 -2.67 -7.15
CA ILE A 346 -17.84 -2.32 -7.92
C ILE A 346 -18.08 -3.30 -9.07
N PHE A 347 -17.10 -3.46 -9.97
CA PHE A 347 -17.31 -4.16 -11.23
C PHE A 347 -17.22 -5.69 -11.10
N TYR A 348 -16.27 -6.17 -10.30
CA TYR A 348 -16.01 -7.61 -10.18
C TYR A 348 -16.81 -8.24 -9.04
N TYR A 349 -16.71 -7.70 -7.82
CA TYR A 349 -17.44 -8.26 -6.67
C TYR A 349 -18.86 -7.76 -6.50
N ARG A 350 -19.24 -6.68 -7.20
CA ARG A 350 -20.55 -6.04 -7.08
C ARG A 350 -20.92 -5.72 -5.62
N GLU A 351 -19.89 -5.28 -4.89
CA GLU A 351 -19.86 -4.66 -3.56
C GLU A 351 -20.97 -3.67 -3.24
N VAL A 352 -21.13 -2.81 -4.23
CA VAL A 352 -21.77 -1.51 -4.14
C VAL A 352 -22.70 -1.43 -5.33
N THR A 353 -23.99 -1.51 -5.06
CA THR A 353 -25.02 -1.59 -6.10
C THR A 353 -25.89 -0.34 -6.17
N SER A 354 -25.98 0.43 -5.08
CA SER A 354 -26.74 1.69 -5.08
C SER A 354 -26.06 2.77 -5.91
N THR A 355 -26.85 3.40 -6.79
CA THR A 355 -26.46 4.57 -7.56
C THR A 355 -25.98 5.71 -6.68
N ALA A 356 -26.57 5.90 -5.49
CA ALA A 356 -26.12 6.92 -4.54
C ALA A 356 -24.74 6.59 -3.97
N SER A 357 -24.49 5.32 -3.65
CA SER A 357 -23.20 4.84 -3.16
C SER A 357 -22.12 4.93 -4.23
N ILE A 358 -22.45 4.60 -5.49
CA ILE A 358 -21.56 4.78 -6.64
C ILE A 358 -21.27 6.27 -6.86
N GLY A 359 -22.28 7.14 -6.76
CA GLY A 359 -22.12 8.60 -6.85
C GLY A 359 -21.15 9.16 -5.79
N LEU A 360 -21.27 8.69 -4.54
CA LEU A 360 -20.33 9.03 -3.47
C LEU A 360 -18.90 8.55 -3.74
N ILE A 361 -18.75 7.35 -4.29
CA ILE A 361 -17.44 6.82 -4.67
C ILE A 361 -16.82 7.63 -5.81
N LEU A 362 -17.59 7.96 -6.84
CA LEU A 362 -17.12 8.78 -7.96
C LEU A 362 -16.73 10.19 -7.49
N GLY A 363 -17.60 10.84 -6.70
CA GLY A 363 -17.31 12.14 -6.10
C GLY A 363 -16.07 12.11 -5.21
N GLY A 364 -15.96 11.11 -4.32
CA GLY A 364 -14.78 10.90 -3.49
C GLY A 364 -13.50 10.64 -4.30
N SER A 365 -13.60 9.89 -5.41
CA SER A 365 -12.49 9.63 -6.31
C SER A 365 -11.97 10.91 -6.97
N LEU A 366 -12.88 11.80 -7.41
CA LEU A 366 -12.51 13.10 -7.95
C LEU A 366 -11.82 13.98 -6.89
N VAL A 367 -12.29 13.94 -5.65
CA VAL A 367 -11.66 14.67 -4.53
C VAL A 367 -10.25 14.12 -4.23
N VAL A 368 -10.07 12.79 -4.25
CA VAL A 368 -8.73 12.18 -4.13
C VAL A 368 -7.81 12.65 -5.25
N LEU A 369 -8.27 12.62 -6.50
CA LEU A 369 -7.48 13.06 -7.65
C LEU A 369 -7.13 14.55 -7.59
N ALA A 370 -8.03 15.41 -7.08
CA ALA A 370 -7.75 16.81 -6.85
C ALA A 370 -6.66 17.01 -5.77
N GLY A 371 -6.73 16.26 -4.66
CA GLY A 371 -5.71 16.26 -3.63
C GLY A 371 -4.35 15.77 -4.14
N VAL A 372 -4.34 14.73 -4.98
CA VAL A 372 -3.14 14.23 -5.66
C VAL A 372 -2.52 15.29 -6.57
N ALA A 373 -3.33 15.96 -7.40
CA ALA A 373 -2.84 17.01 -8.29
C ALA A 373 -2.23 18.17 -7.51
N LEU A 374 -2.86 18.55 -6.38
CA LEU A 374 -2.34 19.58 -5.49
C LEU A 374 -1.01 19.14 -4.85
N LEU A 375 -0.93 17.89 -4.36
CA LEU A 375 0.31 17.38 -3.77
C LEU A 375 1.44 17.24 -4.79
N ALA A 376 1.14 16.84 -6.03
CA ALA A 376 2.13 16.72 -7.09
C ALA A 376 2.73 18.08 -7.49
N GLN A 377 1.95 19.17 -7.41
CA GLN A 377 2.42 20.51 -7.76
C GLN A 377 3.21 21.19 -6.62
N TYR A 378 2.80 20.98 -5.37
CA TYR A 378 3.31 21.75 -4.22
C TYR A 378 4.01 20.90 -3.14
N GLY A 379 4.04 19.58 -3.30
CA GLY A 379 4.61 18.63 -2.35
C GLY A 379 6.09 18.31 -2.56
N ALA A 380 6.59 18.39 -3.80
CA ALA A 380 7.98 18.14 -4.18
C ALA A 380 8.68 19.44 -4.55
#